data_AF-A0A7S1RDZ6-F1
#
_entry.id   AF-A0A7S1RDZ6-F1
#
_cell.length_a   1.000
_cell.length_b   1.000
_cell.length_c   1.000
_cell.angle_alpha   90.00
_cell.angle_beta   90.00
_cell.angle_gamma   90.00
#
_symmetry.space_group_name_H-M   'P 1'
#
loop_
_entity.id
_entity.type
_entity.pdbx_description
1 polymer ?
#
loop_
_entity_poly.entity_id
_entity_poly.type
_entity_poly.pdbx_seq_one_letter_code
_entity_poly.pdbx_strand_id
1 'polypeptide(L)'
;GVIAAPKSFAYSERRGRGAANVQVTDAAAWNVYYPPYQAAVEAGALAMACPSASVNGVPGCGSKQLLTEDLRERMGFRGFVVSDWGASMSGLLMGGVKMVQNGMDVEMPTEALLSKTA
;
A
#
# COMPACT_ATOMS: atom_id res chain seq x y z
N GLY A 1 -9.07 5.76 -22.31
CA GLY A 1 -8.65 4.59 -21.53
C GLY A 1 -8.84 4.87 -20.06
N VAL A 2 -9.04 3.83 -19.24
CA VAL A 2 -9.14 3.95 -17.78
C VAL A 2 -7.91 3.31 -17.15
N ILE A 3 -7.42 3.86 -16.05
CA ILE A 3 -6.30 3.29 -15.29
C ILE A 3 -6.89 2.41 -14.18
N ALA A 4 -6.50 1.13 -14.17
CA ALA A 4 -6.84 0.22 -13.08
C ALA A 4 -5.82 0.35 -11.94
N ALA A 5 -6.32 0.41 -10.72
CA ALA A 5 -5.52 0.40 -9.50
C ALA A 5 -5.87 -0.84 -8.67
N PRO A 6 -5.10 -1.95 -8.77
CA PRO A 6 -5.25 -3.09 -7.88
C PRO A 6 -5.08 -2.61 -6.45
N LYS A 7 -6.03 -2.98 -5.58
CA LYS A 7 -6.13 -2.40 -4.24
C LYS A 7 -5.79 -3.37 -3.13
N SER A 8 -5.32 -2.76 -2.04
CA SER A 8 -4.79 -3.40 -0.84
C SER A 8 -3.64 -4.35 -1.17
N PHE A 9 -2.58 -3.81 -1.79
CA PHE A 9 -1.36 -4.55 -2.14
C PHE A 9 -0.86 -5.35 -0.93
N ALA A 10 -0.48 -6.61 -1.14
CA ALA A 10 -0.04 -7.56 -0.11
C ALA A 10 -1.17 -8.18 0.74
N TYR A 11 -1.89 -7.44 1.59
CA TYR A 11 -2.81 -8.06 2.57
C TYR A 11 -4.05 -7.23 2.93
N SER A 12 -5.15 -7.93 3.20
CA SER A 12 -6.32 -7.34 3.86
C SER A 12 -6.87 -8.32 4.90
N GLU A 13 -6.95 -7.89 6.17
CA GLU A 13 -7.64 -8.64 7.21
C GLU A 13 -9.06 -8.11 7.40
N ARG A 14 -10.05 -9.01 7.41
CA ARG A 14 -11.47 -8.66 7.63
C ARG A 14 -11.74 -8.13 9.04
N ARG A 15 -10.83 -8.30 10.01
CA ARG A 15 -11.15 -8.16 11.44
C ARG A 15 -10.86 -6.79 12.05
N GLY A 16 -10.41 -5.81 11.28
CA GLY A 16 -10.25 -4.45 11.80
C GLY A 16 -9.64 -3.51 10.77
N ARG A 17 -10.49 -2.77 10.06
CA ARG A 17 -10.06 -1.63 9.25
C ARG A 17 -9.34 -0.64 10.18
N GLY A 18 -8.03 -0.47 10.01
CA GLY A 18 -7.24 0.56 10.69
C GLY A 18 -6.32 0.10 11.83
N ALA A 19 -6.44 -1.14 12.34
CA ALA A 19 -5.61 -1.61 13.47
C ALA A 19 -5.12 -3.07 13.36
N ALA A 20 -5.44 -3.78 12.27
CA ALA A 20 -4.97 -5.14 12.06
C ALA A 20 -3.47 -5.18 11.71
N ASN A 21 -2.73 -6.04 12.40
CA ASN A 21 -1.33 -6.34 12.10
C ASN A 21 -1.26 -7.73 11.47
N VAL A 22 -1.05 -7.75 10.15
CA VAL A 22 -0.95 -8.97 9.37
C VAL A 22 0.45 -9.55 9.51
N GLN A 23 0.56 -10.72 10.11
CA GLN A 23 1.83 -11.43 10.29
C GLN A 23 1.98 -12.47 9.18
N VAL A 24 2.88 -12.21 8.24
CA VAL A 24 3.08 -13.09 7.09
C VAL A 24 4.56 -13.31 6.83
N THR A 25 4.93 -14.58 6.66
CA THR A 25 6.28 -15.00 6.27
C THR A 25 6.52 -14.72 4.78
N ASP A 26 7.77 -14.40 4.41
CA ASP A 26 8.16 -14.16 3.01
C ASP A 26 7.73 -15.30 2.07
N ALA A 27 7.85 -16.56 2.49
CA ALA A 27 7.45 -17.71 1.67
C ALA A 27 5.94 -17.68 1.35
N ALA A 28 5.10 -17.31 2.31
CA ALA A 28 3.66 -17.17 2.08
C ALA A 28 3.35 -15.92 1.24
N ALA A 29 4.08 -14.81 1.47
CA ALA A 29 3.97 -13.59 0.67
C ALA A 29 4.15 -13.89 -0.83
N TRP A 30 5.29 -14.49 -1.18
CA TRP A 30 5.68 -14.76 -2.56
C TRP A 30 4.89 -15.88 -3.23
N ASN A 31 4.54 -16.93 -2.50
CA ASN A 31 3.87 -18.09 -3.11
C ASN A 31 2.35 -17.99 -3.13
N VAL A 32 1.75 -17.18 -2.24
CA VAL A 32 0.28 -17.15 -2.07
C VAL A 32 -0.31 -15.78 -2.38
N TYR A 33 0.28 -14.70 -1.84
CA TYR A 33 -0.36 -13.38 -1.87
C TYR A 33 0.10 -12.48 -3.00
N TYR A 34 1.37 -12.52 -3.38
CA TYR A 34 1.96 -11.72 -4.45
C TYR A 34 1.62 -12.11 -5.89
N PRO A 35 1.37 -13.40 -6.24
CA PRO A 35 1.09 -13.78 -7.63
C PRO A 35 0.00 -12.94 -8.34
N PRO A 36 -1.17 -12.62 -7.74
CA PRO A 36 -2.17 -11.79 -8.42
C PRO A 36 -1.71 -10.35 -8.66
N TYR A 37 -0.89 -9.77 -7.78
CA TYR A 37 -0.37 -8.41 -7.96
C TYR A 37 0.75 -8.39 -9.00
N GLN A 38 1.62 -9.40 -9.01
CA GLN A 38 2.63 -9.56 -10.03
C GLN A 38 1.98 -9.70 -11.42
N ALA A 39 0.92 -10.50 -11.55
CA ALA A 39 0.16 -10.60 -12.80
C ALA A 39 -0.43 -9.25 -13.24
N ALA A 40 -0.87 -8.40 -12.29
CA ALA A 40 -1.36 -7.06 -12.62
C ALA A 40 -0.22 -6.13 -13.08
N VAL A 41 0.98 -6.24 -12.49
CA VAL A 41 2.17 -5.49 -12.94
C VAL A 41 2.56 -5.93 -14.35
N GLU A 42 2.60 -7.23 -14.61
CA GLU A 42 2.90 -7.79 -15.94
C GLU A 42 1.85 -7.41 -16.99
N ALA A 43 0.58 -7.27 -16.58
CA ALA A 43 -0.49 -6.77 -17.44
C ALA A 43 -0.41 -5.25 -17.74
N GLY A 44 0.56 -4.54 -17.16
CA GLY A 44 0.77 -3.12 -17.38
C GLY A 44 -0.07 -2.21 -16.48
N ALA A 45 -0.39 -2.64 -15.25
CA ALA A 45 -1.01 -1.76 -14.28
C ALA A 45 -0.15 -0.50 -14.07
N LEU A 46 -0.80 0.67 -14.13
CA LEU A 46 -0.12 1.97 -13.97
C LEU A 46 -0.33 2.58 -12.59
N ALA A 47 -1.22 2.00 -11.78
CA ALA A 47 -1.52 2.45 -10.42
C ALA A 47 -1.59 1.24 -9.49
N MET A 48 -1.24 1.41 -8.22
CA MET A 48 -1.47 0.40 -7.18
C MET A 48 -1.83 1.06 -5.85
N ALA A 49 -2.78 0.50 -5.11
CA ALA A 49 -3.13 1.03 -3.78
C ALA A 49 -2.44 0.23 -2.68
N CYS A 50 -1.73 0.92 -1.79
CA CYS A 50 -1.05 0.29 -0.66
C CYS A 50 -2.04 -0.25 0.40
N PRO A 51 -1.63 -1.22 1.23
CA PRO A 51 -2.50 -1.79 2.25
C PRO A 51 -2.70 -0.82 3.42
N SER A 52 -3.94 -0.69 3.89
CA SER A 52 -4.29 0.07 5.10
C SER A 52 -3.88 -0.61 6.40
N ALA A 53 -3.51 -1.89 6.35
CA ALA A 53 -3.09 -2.67 7.51
C ALA A 53 -1.57 -2.58 7.70
N SER A 54 -1.11 -2.80 8.93
CA SER A 54 0.31 -3.02 9.17
C SER A 54 0.67 -4.45 8.79
N VAL A 55 1.87 -4.63 8.23
CA VAL A 55 2.42 -5.93 7.86
C VAL A 55 3.68 -6.13 8.69
N ASN A 56 3.73 -7.21 9.46
CA ASN A 56 4.86 -7.53 10.34
C ASN A 56 5.25 -6.34 11.26
N GLY A 57 4.24 -5.59 11.73
CA GLY A 57 4.43 -4.42 12.61
C GLY A 57 4.76 -3.10 11.91
N VAL A 58 4.94 -3.09 10.59
CA VAL A 58 5.24 -1.87 9.81
C VAL A 58 3.99 -1.39 9.07
N PRO A 59 3.66 -0.08 9.08
CA PRO A 59 2.55 0.44 8.29
C PRO A 59 2.69 0.10 6.81
N GLY A 60 1.67 -0.52 6.24
CA GLY A 60 1.66 -1.00 4.86
C GLY A 60 2.03 0.06 3.81
N CYS A 61 1.38 1.22 3.89
CA CYS A 61 1.65 2.38 3.03
C CYS A 61 2.99 3.10 3.30
N GLY A 62 3.67 2.76 4.40
CA GLY A 62 4.98 3.29 4.76
C GLY A 62 6.10 2.25 4.71
N SER A 63 5.85 1.03 4.23
CA SER A 63 6.84 -0.04 4.25
C SER A 63 7.72 0.01 3.00
N LYS A 64 9.01 0.32 3.20
CA LYS A 64 10.01 0.28 2.12
C LYS A 64 10.15 -1.13 1.52
N GLN A 65 10.09 -2.15 2.37
CA GLN A 65 10.18 -3.55 1.94
C GLN A 65 9.04 -3.89 0.97
N LEU A 66 7.81 -3.48 1.26
CA LEU A 66 6.67 -3.76 0.38
C LEU A 66 6.68 -2.90 -0.89
N LEU A 67 6.81 -1.58 -0.73
CA LEU A 67 6.57 -0.64 -1.84
C LEU A 67 7.79 -0.44 -2.74
N THR A 68 9.00 -0.59 -2.21
CA THR A 68 10.22 -0.43 -3.00
C THR A 68 10.81 -1.79 -3.35
N GLU A 69 11.18 -2.59 -2.35
CA GLU A 69 11.95 -3.83 -2.58
C GLU A 69 11.08 -4.89 -3.29
N ASP A 70 9.91 -5.22 -2.75
CA ASP A 70 9.05 -6.23 -3.35
C ASP A 70 8.39 -5.72 -4.63
N LEU A 71 7.80 -4.52 -4.59
CA LEU A 71 6.99 -4.02 -5.70
C LEU A 71 7.78 -3.43 -6.86
N ARG A 72 8.73 -2.53 -6.59
CA ARG A 72 9.47 -1.83 -7.66
C ARG A 72 10.70 -2.62 -8.10
N GLU A 73 11.47 -3.16 -7.15
CA GLU A 73 12.73 -3.85 -7.47
C GLU A 73 12.49 -5.29 -7.93
N ARG A 74 11.67 -6.08 -7.20
CA ARG A 74 11.44 -7.49 -7.55
C ARG A 74 10.35 -7.70 -8.59
N MET A 75 9.19 -7.05 -8.47
CA MET A 75 8.10 -7.17 -9.46
C MET A 75 8.26 -6.22 -10.65
N GLY A 76 9.15 -5.23 -10.59
CA GLY A 76 9.41 -4.32 -11.71
C GLY A 76 8.34 -3.25 -11.95
N PHE A 77 7.50 -2.93 -10.95
CA PHE A 77 6.44 -1.94 -11.12
C PHE A 77 7.00 -0.54 -11.37
N ARG A 78 6.49 0.12 -12.42
CA ARG A 78 6.89 1.49 -12.84
C ARG A 78 5.76 2.52 -12.76
N GLY A 79 4.61 2.13 -12.24
CA GLY A 79 3.47 3.04 -12.04
C GLY A 79 3.59 3.84 -10.75
N PHE A 80 2.45 4.43 -10.35
CA PHE A 80 2.34 5.21 -9.11
C PHE A 80 1.58 4.44 -8.01
N VAL A 81 1.99 4.65 -6.77
CA VAL A 81 1.36 4.05 -5.58
C VAL A 81 0.47 5.08 -4.88
N VAL A 82 -0.79 4.71 -4.66
CA VAL A 82 -1.82 5.53 -4.02
C VAL A 82 -2.12 5.01 -2.61
N SER A 83 -2.33 5.91 -1.65
CA SER A 83 -2.74 5.51 -0.30
C SER A 83 -4.19 5.03 -0.24
N ASP A 84 -4.50 4.11 0.67
CA ASP A 84 -5.90 3.78 0.98
C ASP A 84 -6.57 4.93 1.75
N TRP A 85 -7.90 4.97 1.76
CA TRP A 85 -8.69 6.01 2.42
C TRP A 85 -8.41 6.04 3.92
N GLY A 86 -7.93 7.18 4.44
CA GLY A 86 -7.59 7.32 5.86
C GLY A 86 -6.28 6.64 6.30
N ALA A 87 -5.53 6.00 5.40
CA ALA A 87 -4.20 5.44 5.70
C ALA A 87 -3.16 6.54 6.04
N SER A 88 -3.49 7.79 5.79
CA SER A 88 -2.73 8.98 6.16
C SER A 88 -2.70 9.26 7.66
N MET A 89 -3.47 8.53 8.50
CA MET A 89 -3.17 8.44 9.94
C MET A 89 -1.79 7.82 10.19
N SER A 90 -1.37 6.85 9.37
CA SER A 90 0.01 6.36 9.38
C SER A 90 0.99 7.41 8.84
N GLY A 91 0.56 8.30 7.93
CA GLY A 91 1.37 9.41 7.40
C GLY A 91 1.60 10.53 8.41
N LEU A 92 0.62 10.77 9.28
CA LEU A 92 0.75 11.66 10.42
C LEU A 92 1.69 11.08 11.49
N LEU A 93 1.66 9.75 11.70
CA LEU A 93 2.52 9.04 12.66
C LEU A 93 3.97 8.82 12.17
N MET A 94 4.18 8.59 10.87
CA MET A 94 5.52 8.42 10.28
C MET A 94 6.13 9.70 9.72
N GLY A 95 5.34 10.77 9.57
CA GLY A 95 5.68 11.96 8.79
C GLY A 95 5.60 11.67 7.28
N GLY A 96 4.72 12.37 6.56
CA GLY A 96 4.46 12.13 5.12
C GLY A 96 5.71 12.05 4.24
N VAL A 97 6.79 12.74 4.62
CA VAL A 97 8.10 12.67 3.95
C VAL A 97 8.66 11.24 3.91
N LYS A 98 8.54 10.47 5.00
CA LYS A 98 9.04 9.08 5.04
C LYS A 98 8.21 8.15 4.16
N MET A 99 6.92 8.41 3.98
CA MET A 99 6.09 7.61 3.08
C MET A 99 6.47 7.82 1.63
N VAL A 100 6.72 9.06 1.24
CA VAL A 100 7.22 9.39 -0.10
C VAL A 100 8.57 8.73 -0.35
N GLN A 101 9.49 8.79 0.62
CA GLN A 101 10.80 8.12 0.52
C GLN A 101 10.70 6.60 0.38
N ASN A 102 9.68 5.99 0.95
CA ASN A 102 9.49 4.54 0.91
C ASN A 102 8.71 4.05 -0.32
N GLY A 103 8.26 4.98 -1.18
CA GLY A 103 7.70 4.66 -2.50
C GLY A 103 6.21 4.96 -2.68
N MET A 104 5.57 5.66 -1.74
CA MET A 104 4.20 6.17 -1.89
C MET A 104 4.18 7.46 -2.70
N ASP A 105 3.33 7.56 -3.72
CA ASP A 105 3.32 8.72 -4.64
C ASP A 105 2.11 9.65 -4.42
N VAL A 106 0.95 9.10 -4.05
CA VAL A 106 -0.29 9.86 -3.92
C VAL A 106 -0.96 9.56 -2.58
N GLU A 107 -1.24 10.60 -1.80
CA GLU A 107 -2.03 10.51 -0.57
C GLU A 107 -3.53 10.73 -0.88
N MET A 108 -4.38 9.79 -0.47
CA MET A 108 -5.82 9.96 -0.41
C MET A 108 -6.24 10.73 0.85
N PRO A 109 -7.31 11.55 0.77
CA PRO A 109 -7.72 12.43 1.87
C PRO A 109 -8.03 11.66 3.15
N THR A 110 -7.65 12.23 4.29
CA THR A 110 -8.17 11.83 5.61
C THR A 110 -9.49 12.52 5.90
N GLU A 111 -10.34 11.91 6.73
CA GLU A 111 -11.52 12.59 7.28
C GLU A 111 -11.16 13.89 8.03
N ALA A 112 -9.98 13.96 8.65
CA ALA A 112 -9.49 15.17 9.34
C ALA A 112 -9.23 16.36 8.40
N LEU A 113 -8.94 16.11 7.12
CA LEU A 113 -8.78 17.13 6.10
C LEU A 113 -10.14 17.59 5.53
N LEU A 114 -11.13 16.72 5.52
CA LEU A 114 -12.48 17.00 4.99
C LEU A 114 -13.41 17.64 6.03
N SER A 115 -13.16 17.45 7.33
CA SER A 115 -13.99 18.03 8.39
C SER A 115 -13.78 19.53 8.61
N LYS A 116 -12.89 20.19 7.86
CA LYS A 116 -12.65 21.65 7.96
C LYS A 116 -13.50 22.49 7.01
N THR A 117 -14.41 21.86 6.27
CA THR A 117 -15.28 22.53 5.28
C THR A 117 -16.77 22.24 5.46
N ALA A 118 -17.20 21.82 6.65
CA ALA A 118 -18.62 21.72 7.03
C ALA A 118 -18.93 22.68 8.18
#